data_AF-A0A662V6X5-F1
#
_entry.id   AF-A0A662V6X5-F1
#
_cell.length_a   1.000
_cell.length_b   1.000
_cell.length_c   1.000
_cell.angle_alpha   90.00
_cell.angle_beta   90.00
_cell.angle_gamma   90.00
#
_symmetry.space_group_name_H-M   'P 1'
#
loop_
_entity.id
_entity.type
_entity.pdbx_description
1 polymer ?
#
loop_
_entity_poly.entity_id
_entity_poly.type
_entity_poly.pdbx_seq_one_letter_code
_entity_poly.pdbx_strand_id
1 'polypeptide(L)'
;MPSLRSATLFIDVEVWDPIHIATKAFKLLEKLRHGFREAGVEPWTWRVVLPPLPQGVSGAGVRQLAEVMTRTLGSSTLLHLYSLEWGHEQT
;
A
#
# COMPACT_ATOMS: atom_id res chain seq x y z
N MET A 1 -6.13 -4.17 -25.49
CA MET A 1 -5.14 -4.35 -24.41
C MET A 1 -5.86 -4.90 -23.20
N PRO A 2 -5.40 -5.99 -22.56
CA PRO A 2 -6.01 -6.49 -21.33
C PRO A 2 -5.91 -5.41 -20.24
N SER A 3 -7.04 -5.06 -19.62
CA SER A 3 -7.07 -4.09 -18.53
C SER A 3 -6.95 -4.82 -17.20
N LEU A 4 -5.82 -4.63 -16.52
CA LEU A 4 -5.67 -5.08 -15.15
C LEU A 4 -6.35 -4.06 -14.24
N ARG A 5 -7.49 -4.43 -13.63
CA ARG A 5 -8.25 -3.50 -12.79
C ARG A 5 -7.51 -3.11 -11.52
N SER A 6 -6.82 -4.05 -10.88
CA SER A 6 -6.12 -3.80 -9.62
C SER A 6 -4.94 -4.74 -9.40
N ALA A 7 -3.92 -4.25 -8.71
CA ALA A 7 -2.84 -5.06 -8.15
C ALA A 7 -2.83 -4.93 -6.63
N THR A 8 -2.55 -6.03 -5.92
CA THR A 8 -2.42 -6.05 -4.46
C THR A 8 -0.99 -6.41 -4.08
N LEU A 9 -0.38 -5.60 -3.23
CA LEU A 9 0.96 -5.75 -2.70
C LEU A 9 0.85 -6.06 -1.20
N PHE A 10 1.41 -7.19 -0.79
CA PHE A 10 1.62 -7.51 0.61
C PHE A 10 3.03 -7.06 1.01
N ILE A 11 3.14 -6.36 2.14
CA ILE A 11 4.43 -5.84 2.62
C ILE A 11 4.73 -6.44 3.98
N ASP A 12 5.85 -7.13 4.10
CA ASP A 12 6.36 -7.55 5.39
C ASP A 12 6.95 -6.35 6.16
N VAL A 13 6.53 -6.21 7.42
CA VAL A 13 6.92 -5.11 8.31
C VAL A 13 7.70 -5.67 9.49
N GLU A 14 9.02 -5.51 9.45
CA GLU A 14 9.94 -5.87 10.54
C GLU A 14 10.07 -4.73 11.57
N VAL A 15 9.86 -3.49 11.13
CA VAL A 15 9.98 -2.27 11.94
C VAL A 15 8.74 -1.44 11.74
N TRP A 16 8.01 -1.16 12.82
CA TRP A 16 6.77 -0.38 12.84
C TRP A 16 7.02 1.12 12.91
N ASP A 17 7.86 1.58 12.00
CA ASP A 17 8.11 3.00 11.75
C ASP A 17 7.37 3.42 10.47
N PRO A 18 6.51 4.45 10.50
CA PRO A 18 5.75 4.88 9.32
C PRO A 18 6.63 5.22 8.12
N ILE A 19 7.76 5.90 8.32
CA ILE A 19 8.66 6.31 7.24
C ILE A 19 9.30 5.08 6.58
N HIS A 20 9.71 4.10 7.39
CA HIS A 20 10.26 2.84 6.92
C HIS A 20 9.25 2.04 6.10
N ILE A 21 8.01 1.94 6.58
CA ILE A 21 6.93 1.23 5.88
C ILE A 21 6.62 1.92 4.53
N ALA A 22 6.45 3.25 4.52
CA ALA A 22 6.26 4.00 3.25
C ALA A 22 7.41 3.74 2.29
N THR A 23 8.65 3.88 2.76
CA THR A 23 9.84 3.75 1.92
C THR A 23 9.92 2.36 1.27
N LYS A 24 9.67 1.29 2.04
CA LYS A 24 9.58 -0.08 1.49
C LYS A 24 8.44 -0.20 0.46
N ALA A 25 7.26 0.34 0.78
CA ALA A 25 6.09 0.29 -0.07
C ALA A 25 6.29 1.01 -1.41
N PHE A 26 6.86 2.22 -1.41
CA PHE A 26 7.19 2.98 -2.62
C PHE A 26 8.18 2.23 -3.50
N LYS A 27 9.28 1.73 -2.92
CA LYS A 27 10.29 0.97 -3.68
C LYS A 27 9.71 -0.27 -4.35
N LEU A 28 8.83 -1.00 -3.66
CA LEU A 28 8.15 -2.16 -4.22
C LEU A 28 7.17 -1.76 -5.32
N LEU A 29 6.40 -0.69 -5.08
CA LEU A 29 5.43 -0.18 -6.04
C LEU A 29 6.12 0.29 -7.33
N GLU A 30 7.22 1.04 -7.25
CA GLU A 30 7.99 1.48 -8.42
C GLU A 30 8.49 0.30 -9.26
N LYS A 31 9.05 -0.73 -8.61
CA LYS A 31 9.49 -1.96 -9.27
C LYS A 31 8.34 -2.67 -9.98
N LEU A 32 7.19 -2.82 -9.31
CA LEU A 32 6.02 -3.48 -9.89
C LEU A 32 5.43 -2.68 -11.05
N ARG A 33 5.35 -1.35 -10.93
CA ARG A 33 4.90 -0.49 -12.03
C ARG A 33 5.77 -0.66 -13.25
N HIS A 34 7.08 -0.70 -13.08
CA HIS A 34 8.00 -0.98 -14.18
C HIS A 34 7.72 -2.35 -14.82
N GLY A 35 7.65 -3.42 -14.02
CA GLY A 35 7.39 -4.77 -14.53
C GLY A 35 6.03 -4.94 -15.23
N PHE A 36 4.97 -4.30 -14.71
CA PHE A 36 3.67 -4.31 -15.38
C PHE A 36 3.72 -3.56 -16.72
N ARG A 37 4.38 -2.40 -16.79
CA ARG A 37 4.55 -1.68 -18.07
C ARG A 37 5.32 -2.49 -19.10
N GLU A 38 6.37 -3.18 -18.69
CA GLU A 38 7.12 -4.09 -19.57
C GLU A 38 6.23 -5.23 -20.10
N ALA A 39 5.28 -5.70 -19.28
CA ALA A 39 4.26 -6.66 -19.67
C ALA A 39 3.07 -6.04 -20.44
N GLY A 40 3.09 -4.74 -20.75
CA GLY A 40 2.03 -4.05 -21.49
C GLY A 40 0.72 -3.87 -20.72
N VAL A 41 0.78 -3.88 -19.39
CA VAL A 41 -0.37 -3.69 -18.49
C VAL A 41 -0.08 -2.57 -17.48
N GLU A 42 -1.08 -1.80 -17.05
CA GLU A 42 -0.94 -0.83 -15.95
C GLU A 42 -2.19 -0.91 -15.07
N PRO A 43 -2.08 -1.31 -13.79
CA PRO A 43 -3.18 -1.25 -12.85
C PRO A 43 -3.62 0.19 -12.57
N TRP A 44 -4.93 0.44 -12.60
CA TRP A 44 -5.49 1.71 -12.12
C TRP A 44 -5.46 1.78 -10.58
N THR A 45 -5.77 0.66 -9.91
CA THR A 45 -5.82 0.61 -8.45
C THR A 45 -4.69 -0.25 -7.88
N TRP A 46 -4.02 0.30 -6.87
CA TRP A 46 -2.97 -0.39 -6.12
C TRP A 46 -3.43 -0.56 -4.67
N ARG A 47 -3.45 -1.78 -4.17
CA ARG A 47 -3.78 -2.06 -2.77
C ARG A 47 -2.51 -2.48 -2.06
N VAL A 48 -2.16 -1.80 -0.98
CA VAL A 48 -1.07 -2.15 -0.11
C VAL A 48 -1.65 -2.74 1.17
N VAL A 49 -1.29 -3.98 1.48
CA VAL A 49 -1.76 -4.68 2.66
C VAL A 49 -0.57 -4.84 3.60
N LEU A 50 -0.71 -4.28 4.79
CA LEU A 50 0.21 -4.40 5.91
C LEU A 50 -0.21 -5.56 6.82
N PRO A 51 0.75 -6.16 7.54
CA PRO A 51 0.47 -7.13 8.58
C PRO A 51 -0.41 -6.55 9.71
N PRO A 52 -0.91 -7.42 10.59
CA PRO A 52 -1.44 -7.07 11.90
C PRO A 52 -0.62 -6.01 12.64
N LEU A 53 -1.28 -5.06 13.29
CA LEU A 53 -0.61 -4.05 14.11
C LEU A 53 -0.13 -4.71 15.41
N PRO A 54 1.16 -4.59 15.78
CA PRO A 54 1.63 -5.11 17.06
C PRO A 54 0.94 -4.38 18.20
N GLN A 55 0.79 -5.08 19.32
CA GLN A 55 0.31 -4.47 20.55
C GLN A 55 1.18 -3.25 20.93
N GLY A 56 0.53 -2.12 21.21
CA GLY A 56 1.19 -0.87 21.57
C GLY A 56 1.51 0.06 20.40
N VAL A 57 1.28 -0.35 19.14
CA VAL A 57 1.41 0.54 17.98
C VAL A 57 0.06 1.21 17.68
N SER A 58 0.03 2.54 17.68
CA SER A 58 -1.18 3.30 17.36
C SER A 58 -1.52 3.25 15.87
N GLY A 59 -2.77 2.91 15.54
CA GLY A 59 -3.28 2.92 14.16
C GLY A 59 -3.33 4.31 13.51
N ALA A 60 -3.23 5.39 14.29
CA ALA A 60 -3.23 6.76 13.76
C ALA A 60 -2.03 7.02 12.82
N GLY A 61 -0.85 6.47 13.15
CA GLY A 61 0.36 6.60 12.32
C GLY A 61 0.22 5.88 10.98
N VAL A 62 -0.46 4.73 10.96
CA VAL A 62 -0.74 3.96 9.73
C VAL A 62 -1.73 4.70 8.83
N ARG A 63 -2.74 5.36 9.41
CA ARG A 63 -3.71 6.16 8.63
C ARG A 63 -3.04 7.37 7.99
N GLN A 64 -2.22 8.11 8.75
CA GLN A 64 -1.47 9.24 8.22
C GLN A 64 -0.48 8.82 7.12
N LEU A 65 0.12 7.63 7.26
CA LEU A 65 0.97 7.04 6.24
C LEU A 65 0.21 6.79 4.93
N ALA A 66 -0.99 6.21 5.00
CA ALA A 66 -1.85 5.97 3.85
C ALA A 66 -2.18 7.27 3.10
N GLU A 67 -2.49 8.34 3.83
CA GLU A 67 -2.79 9.66 3.26
C GLU A 67 -1.58 10.28 2.56
N VAL A 68 -0.40 10.24 3.19
CA VAL A 68 0.85 10.75 2.59
C VAL A 68 1.18 9.96 1.32
N MET A 69 1.12 8.63 1.38
CA MET A 69 1.39 7.78 0.23
C MET A 69 0.45 8.05 -0.95
N THR A 70 -0.85 8.21 -0.67
CA THR A 70 -1.87 8.52 -1.67
C THR A 70 -1.60 9.86 -2.35
N ARG A 71 -1.20 10.88 -1.58
CA ARG A 71 -0.87 12.21 -2.12
C ARG A 71 0.39 12.21 -2.99
N THR A 72 1.42 11.44 -2.61
CA THR A 72 2.70 11.40 -3.34
C THR A 72 2.61 10.68 -4.68
N LEU A 73 1.73 9.69 -4.83
CA LEU A 73 1.65 8.88 -6.08
C LEU A 73 0.89 9.54 -7.24
N GLY A 74 0.28 10.70 -7.01
CA GLY A 74 -0.46 11.42 -8.04
C GLY A 74 -1.84 10.84 -8.35
N SER A 75 -2.72 11.70 -8.86
CA SER A 75 -4.18 11.59 -8.97
C SER A 75 -4.75 10.46 -9.83
N SER A 76 -3.92 9.68 -10.52
CA SER A 76 -4.37 8.57 -11.38
C SER A 76 -4.21 7.19 -10.75
N THR A 77 -3.56 7.09 -9.59
CA THR A 77 -3.38 5.83 -8.85
C THR A 77 -4.17 5.87 -7.56
N LEU A 78 -5.20 5.02 -7.45
CA LEU A 78 -5.93 4.84 -6.19
C LEU A 78 -5.14 3.87 -5.32
N LEU A 79 -4.55 4.37 -4.22
CA LEU A 79 -3.85 3.55 -3.24
C LEU A 79 -4.74 3.30 -2.02
N HIS A 80 -4.88 2.03 -1.63
CA HIS A 80 -5.52 1.67 -0.38
C HIS A 80 -4.54 0.97 0.53
N LEU A 81 -4.39 1.46 1.76
CA LEU A 81 -3.60 0.82 2.80
C LEU A 81 -4.53 0.11 3.78
N TYR A 82 -4.37 -1.20 3.95
CA TYR A 82 -5.13 -2.01 4.91
C TYR A 82 -4.17 -2.70 5.87
N SER A 83 -4.50 -2.78 7.16
CA SER A 83 -3.88 -3.77 8.06
C SER A 83 -4.82 -4.97 8.18
N LEU A 84 -4.27 -6.18 8.17
CA LEU A 84 -5.04 -7.44 8.21
C LEU A 84 -5.94 -7.58 9.46
N GLU A 85 -5.72 -6.79 10.50
CA GLU A 85 -6.58 -6.76 11.70
C GLU A 85 -7.74 -5.76 11.62
N TRP A 86 -7.77 -4.88 10.62
CA TRP A 86 -8.83 -3.86 10.45
C TRP A 86 -10.12 -4.43 9.81
N GLY A 87 -10.39 -5.71 10.00
CA GLY A 87 -11.66 -6.36 9.63
C GLY A 87 -12.68 -6.43 10.76
N HIS A 88 -12.33 -5.97 11.97
CA HIS A 88 -13.10 -6.25 13.20
C HIS A 88 -13.46 -5.03 14.06
N GLU A 89 -13.37 -3.80 13.53
CA GLU A 89 -13.96 -2.63 14.20
C GLU A 89 -15.04 -1.99 13.33
N GLN A 90 -16.19 -2.67 13.26
CA GLN A 90 -17.50 -2.04 13.12
C GLN A 90 -18.29 -2.34 14.39
N THR A 91 -18.16 -1.48 15.40
CA THR A 91 -19.19 -1.17 16.41
C THR A 91 -18.86 0.15 17.07
#